data_AF-A0A804K2F9-F1
#
_entry.id   AF-A0A804K2F9-F1
#
_cell.length_a   1.000
_cell.length_b   1.000
_cell.length_c   1.000
_cell.angle_alpha   90.00
_cell.angle_beta   90.00
_cell.angle_gamma   90.00
#
_symmetry.space_group_name_H-M   'P 1'
#
loop_
_entity.id
_entity.type
_entity.pdbx_description
1 polymer ?
#
loop_
_entity_poly.entity_id
_entity_poly.type
_entity_poly.pdbx_seq_one_letter_code
_entity_poly.pdbx_strand_id
1 'polypeptide(L)'
;MPATATVIGALLGLSTQMYSNALRKLPYMRHPWEHVLGMGLGAIFVTQLVKYDEKLKEDLDKMLDKAKAANERRYFDDEDD
;
A
#
# COMPACT_ATOMS: atom_id res chain seq x y z
N MET A 1 8.95 -10.34 -1.94
CA MET A 1 9.27 -11.05 -0.68
C MET A 1 8.37 -10.52 0.43
N PRO A 2 7.40 -11.31 0.93
CA PRO A 2 6.45 -10.85 1.96
C PRO A 2 7.16 -10.37 3.23
N ALA A 3 8.29 -10.98 3.59
CA ALA A 3 9.10 -10.58 4.73
C ALA A 3 9.59 -9.13 4.66
N THR A 4 9.92 -8.62 3.46
CA THR A 4 10.42 -7.24 3.30
C THR A 4 9.32 -6.22 3.60
N ALA A 5 8.09 -6.46 3.14
CA ALA A 5 6.94 -5.57 3.42
C ALA A 5 6.59 -5.57 4.92
N THR A 6 6.66 -6.73 5.57
CA THR A 6 6.46 -6.85 7.03
C THR A 6 7.52 -6.08 7.81
N VAL A 7 8.80 -6.21 7.45
CA VAL A 7 9.91 -5.49 8.12
C VAL A 7 9.78 -3.98 7.90
N ILE A 8 9.50 -3.53 6.68
CA ILE A 8 9.26 -2.11 6.38
C ILE A 8 8.08 -1.57 7.19
N GLY A 9 6.99 -2.33 7.25
CA GLY A 9 5.82 -1.95 8.05
C GLY A 9 6.12 -1.88 9.54
N ALA A 10 6.89 -2.83 10.07
CA ALA A 10 7.31 -2.79 11.47
C ALA A 10 8.17 -1.54 11.77
N LEU A 11 9.16 -1.25 10.93
CA LEU A 11 10.01 -0.06 11.09
C LEU A 11 9.20 1.24 10.97
N LEU A 12 8.24 1.30 10.05
CA LEU A 12 7.32 2.44 9.92
C LEU A 12 6.46 2.63 11.18
N GLY A 13 5.93 1.55 11.74
CA GLY A 13 5.18 1.57 12.99
C GLY A 13 6.00 2.01 14.20
N LEU A 14 7.24 1.52 14.31
CA LEU A 14 8.19 1.89 15.37
C LEU A 14 8.58 3.37 15.28
N SER A 15 8.96 3.82 14.08
CA SER A 15 9.35 5.23 13.82
C SER A 15 8.19 6.18 14.07
N THR A 16 6.96 5.82 13.68
CA THR A 16 5.76 6.62 13.96
C THR A 16 5.53 6.79 15.47
N GLN A 17 5.69 5.71 16.25
CA GLN A 17 5.55 5.77 17.71
C GLN A 17 6.69 6.59 18.36
N MET A 18 7.93 6.40 17.92
CA MET A 18 9.06 7.21 18.39
C MET A 18 8.87 8.69 18.06
N TYR A 19 8.35 9.01 16.88
CA TYR A 19 8.05 10.36 16.45
C TYR A 19 6.92 10.99 17.28
N SER A 20 5.88 10.22 17.60
CA SER A 20 4.80 10.66 18.52
C SER A 20 5.36 11.08 19.89
N ASN A 21 6.25 10.27 20.45
CA ASN A 21 6.91 10.57 21.72
C ASN A 21 7.84 11.78 21.60
N ALA A 22 8.57 11.90 20.49
CA ALA A 22 9.45 13.03 20.21
C ALA A 22 8.68 14.37 20.15
N LEU A 23 7.53 14.40 19.47
CA LEU A 23 6.68 15.59 19.38
C LEU A 23 6.15 16.03 20.74
N ARG A 24 5.91 15.09 21.65
CA ARG A 24 5.49 15.37 23.04
C ARG A 24 6.65 15.78 23.95
N LYS A 25 7.87 15.86 23.43
CA LYS A 25 9.12 16.09 24.20
C LYS A 25 9.32 15.04 25.31
N LEU A 26 8.77 13.83 25.11
CA LEU A 26 8.89 12.72 26.04
C LEU A 26 10.09 11.85 25.66
N PRO A 27 10.66 11.08 26.61
CA PRO A 27 11.68 10.09 26.29
C PRO A 27 11.18 9.13 25.20
N TYR A 28 12.02 8.83 24.22
CA TYR A 28 11.62 8.07 23.02
C TYR A 28 10.92 6.73 23.34
N MET A 29 11.35 6.05 24.40
CA MET A 29 10.81 4.75 24.84
C MET A 29 10.02 4.83 26.15
N ARG A 30 9.28 5.92 26.38
CA ARG A 30 8.47 6.06 27.62
C ARG A 30 7.51 4.88 27.84
N HIS A 31 6.90 4.36 26.76
CA HIS A 31 6.01 3.21 26.80
C HIS A 31 6.47 2.14 25.79
N PRO A 32 7.42 1.26 26.16
CA PRO A 32 8.06 0.32 25.23
C PRO A 32 7.05 -0.61 24.52
N TRP A 33 5.97 -0.98 25.20
CA TRP A 33 4.90 -1.82 24.65
C TRP A 33 4.08 -1.14 23.55
N GLU A 34 3.96 0.20 23.56
CA GLU A 34 3.27 0.93 22.49
C GLU A 34 4.04 0.83 21.17
N HIS A 35 5.38 0.73 21.22
CA HIS A 35 6.20 0.49 20.04
C HIS A 35 5.99 -0.91 19.47
N VAL A 36 5.80 -1.93 20.31
CA VAL A 36 5.48 -3.30 19.85
C VAL A 36 4.13 -3.35 19.17
N LEU A 37 3.13 -2.67 19.73
CA LEU A 37 1.82 -2.51 19.10
C LEU A 37 1.94 -1.73 17.78
N GLY A 38 2.71 -0.63 17.76
CA GLY A 38 2.98 0.15 16.56
C GLY A 38 3.64 -0.67 15.46
N MET A 39 4.68 -1.46 15.79
CA MET A 39 5.33 -2.39 14.86
C MET A 39 4.35 -3.41 14.29
N GLY A 40 3.51 -4.03 15.14
CA GLY A 40 2.51 -5.00 14.70
C GLY A 40 1.48 -4.39 13.75
N LEU A 41 0.94 -3.22 14.10
CA LEU A 41 -0.01 -2.49 13.25
C LEU A 41 0.61 -2.06 11.92
N GLY A 42 1.83 -1.52 11.96
CA GLY A 42 2.55 -1.10 10.76
C GLY A 42 2.86 -2.28 9.83
N ALA A 43 3.26 -3.42 10.37
CA ALA A 43 3.53 -4.63 9.61
C ALA A 43 2.28 -5.16 8.88
N ILE A 44 1.14 -5.21 9.57
CA ILE A 44 -0.15 -5.60 8.98
C ILE A 44 -0.56 -4.60 7.91
N PHE A 45 -0.48 -3.31 8.22
CA PHE A 45 -0.88 -2.22 7.33
C PHE A 45 -0.11 -2.26 6.00
N VAL A 46 1.22 -2.30 6.04
CA VAL A 46 2.04 -2.32 4.80
C VAL A 46 1.81 -3.60 4.01
N THR A 47 1.63 -4.74 4.70
CA THR A 47 1.30 -6.01 4.00
C THR A 47 -0.04 -5.95 3.30
N GLN A 48 -1.06 -5.33 3.92
CA GLN A 48 -2.37 -5.12 3.28
C GLN A 48 -2.29 -4.11 2.13
N LEU A 49 -1.51 -3.05 2.30
CA LEU A 49 -1.31 -2.01 1.28
C LEU A 49 -0.69 -2.60 0.00
N VAL A 50 0.33 -3.45 0.12
CA VAL A 50 0.94 -4.11 -1.05
C VAL A 50 -0.06 -5.00 -1.77
N LYS A 51 -0.85 -5.80 -1.04
CA LYS A 51 -1.92 -6.62 -1.65
C LYS A 51 -2.98 -5.77 -2.34
N TYR A 52 -3.30 -4.61 -1.77
CA TYR A 52 -4.24 -3.68 -2.35
C TYR A 52 -3.69 -3.08 -3.66
N ASP A 53 -2.41 -2.67 -3.68
CA ASP A 53 -1.73 -2.16 -4.88
C ASP A 53 -1.71 -3.18 -6.02
N GLU A 54 -1.42 -4.46 -5.73
CA GLU A 54 -1.48 -5.54 -6.72
C GLU A 54 -2.87 -5.69 -7.33
N LYS A 55 -3.92 -5.66 -6.51
CA LYS A 55 -5.30 -5.74 -6.99
C LYS A 55 -5.67 -4.52 -7.84
N LEU A 56 -5.25 -3.31 -7.44
CA LEU A 56 -5.53 -2.10 -8.20
C LEU A 56 -4.87 -2.10 -9.57
N LYS A 57 -3.65 -2.64 -9.69
CA LYS A 57 -2.98 -2.79 -10.98
C LYS A 57 -3.75 -3.73 -11.90
N GLU A 58 -4.20 -4.87 -11.39
CA GLU A 58 -4.98 -5.82 -12.17
C GLU A 58 -6.32 -5.21 -12.63
N ASP A 59 -7.01 -4.48 -11.75
CA ASP A 59 -8.27 -3.81 -12.09
C ASP A 59 -8.05 -2.67 -13.10
N LEU A 60 -6.93 -1.94 -13.00
CA LEU A 60 -6.54 -0.89 -13.95
C LEU A 60 -6.26 -1.46 -15.35
N ASP A 61 -5.49 -2.54 -15.45
CA ASP A 61 -5.18 -3.19 -16.72
C ASP A 61 -6.47 -3.67 -17.42
N LYS A 62 -7.41 -4.26 -16.66
CA LYS A 62 -8.73 -4.63 -17.19
C LYS A 62 -9.52 -3.43 -17.70
N MET A 63 -9.44 -2.28 -17.04
CA MET A 63 -10.13 -1.06 -17.51
C MET A 63 -9.47 -0.49 -18.76
N LEU A 64 -8.14 -0.53 -18.85
CA LEU A 64 -7.39 -0.10 -20.03
C LEU A 64 -7.71 -0.98 -21.23
N ASP A 65 -7.75 -2.30 -21.06
CA ASP A 65 -8.11 -3.24 -22.14
C ASP A 65 -9.53 -3.02 -22.63
N LYS A 66 -10.49 -2.82 -21.71
CA LYS A 66 -11.87 -2.47 -22.06
C LYS A 66 -11.95 -1.15 -22.81
N ALA A 67 -11.21 -0.14 -22.37
CA ALA A 67 -11.18 1.17 -23.02
C ALA A 67 -10.57 1.07 -24.43
N LYS A 68 -9.51 0.27 -24.59
CA LYS A 68 -8.88 0.03 -25.90
C LYS A 68 -9.83 -0.71 -26.85
N ALA A 69 -10.46 -1.79 -26.40
CA ALA A 69 -11.43 -2.53 -27.20
C ALA A 69 -12.66 -1.67 -27.58
N ALA A 70 -13.12 -0.79 -26.69
CA ALA A 70 -14.20 0.15 -26.99
C ALA A 70 -13.80 1.19 -28.04
N ASN A 71 -12.55 1.65 -28.02
CA ASN A 71 -12.02 2.55 -29.03
C ASN A 71 -11.82 1.83 -30.38
N GLU A 72 -11.32 0.60 -30.38
CA GLU A 72 -11.09 -0.16 -31.61
C GLU A 72 -12.41 -0.44 -32.36
N ARG A 73 -13.46 -0.86 -31.67
CA ARG A 73 -14.81 -1.02 -32.27
C ARG A 73 -15.39 0.26 -32.86
N ARG A 74 -14.98 1.42 -32.36
CA ARG A 74 -15.51 2.71 -32.80
C ARG A 74 -14.82 3.26 -34.06
N TYR A 75 -13.60 2.83 -34.33
CA TYR A 75 -12.81 3.41 -35.42
C TYR A 75 -12.41 2.39 -36.50
N PHE A 76 -12.35 1.10 -36.20
CA PHE A 76 -11.83 0.09 -37.14
C PHE A 76 -12.86 -0.93 -37.64
N ASP A 77 -13.98 -1.17 -36.93
CA ASP A 77 -15.06 -2.05 -37.43
C ASP A 77 -15.90 -1.39 -38.55
N ASP A 78 -15.90 -0.04 -38.65
CA ASP A 78 -16.68 0.71 -39.65
C ASP A 78 -15.92 0.93 -40.99
N GLU A 79 -14.65 0.53 -41.11
CA GLU A 79 -13.83 0.70 -42.34
C GLU A 79 -13.77 -0.58 -43.23
N ASP A 80 -14.23 -1.73 -42.74
CA ASP A 80 -14.12 -3.04 -43.43
C ASP A 80 -15.41 -3.50 -44.17
N ASP A 81 -16.48 -2.68 -44.20
CA ASP A 81 -17.74 -2.89 -44.99
C ASP A 81 -17.87 -1.88 -46.16
#